data_AF-A0AAW2QI19-F1
#
_entry.id   AF-A0AAW2QI19-F1
#
_cell.length_a   1.000
_cell.length_b   1.000
_cell.length_c   1.000
_cell.angle_alpha   90.00
_cell.angle_beta   90.00
_cell.angle_gamma   90.00
#
_symmetry.space_group_name_H-M   'P 1'
#
loop_
_entity.id
_entity.type
_entity.pdbx_description
1 polymer ?
#
loop_
_entity_poly.entity_id
_entity_poly.type
_entity_poly.pdbx_seq_one_letter_code
_entity_poly.pdbx_strand_id
1 'polypeptide(L)'
;MAVTATASTGRASPAVPKGKGKWKVLQSSRRLSKDEMILRLGDGKAVVAEAVGSLSLVVSNHIRIDLKDCYFVPSMVKKIISIPMLDSEGFKFLINKSCFYSIFDDMHHLLGILVNGLYILQQSNLIMTAQHKRKVDNHENAQIWHARLGHISKDRIRRLVDSKSLEIDGLNHLPTCESCLKGKMPKKPFVGQSAIANGLLELVHTDVCGPLSIPARGGFSYFITFIDDHSWYGYV
;
A
#
# COMPACT_ATOMS: atom_id res chain seq x y z
N MET A 1 8.28 -15.58 28.85
CA MET A 1 9.04 -15.49 27.57
C MET A 1 8.46 -14.29 26.80
N ALA A 2 9.32 -13.37 26.35
CA ALA A 2 9.03 -11.96 26.10
C ALA A 2 8.22 -11.65 24.82
N VAL A 3 7.47 -10.56 24.82
CA VAL A 3 6.91 -9.92 23.62
C VAL A 3 7.84 -8.78 23.22
N THR A 4 8.26 -8.70 21.96
CA THR A 4 9.10 -7.60 21.47
C THR A 4 8.28 -6.66 20.61
N ALA A 5 8.16 -5.39 21.02
CA ALA A 5 7.40 -4.36 20.31
C ALA A 5 8.33 -3.35 19.60
N THR A 6 7.97 -2.93 18.39
CA THR A 6 8.69 -1.93 17.58
C THR A 6 7.76 -0.77 17.20
N ALA A 7 8.29 0.44 17.03
CA ALA A 7 7.51 1.64 16.66
C ALA A 7 7.45 1.78 15.12
N SER A 8 6.24 1.89 14.56
CA SER A 8 6.04 2.33 13.17
C SER A 8 5.84 3.85 13.16
N THR A 9 6.73 4.60 12.52
CA THR A 9 6.55 6.03 12.27
C THR A 9 5.80 6.28 10.96
N GLY A 10 4.64 6.93 11.03
CA GLY A 10 3.85 7.38 9.88
C GLY A 10 2.85 8.49 10.23
N ARG A 11 3.31 9.74 10.10
CA ARG A 11 2.66 11.07 9.94
C ARG A 11 1.43 11.53 10.79
N ALA A 12 1.71 12.64 11.51
CA ALA A 12 0.91 13.83 11.88
C ALA A 12 -0.16 13.79 13.03
N SER A 13 0.11 14.67 14.01
CA SER A 13 -0.53 15.03 15.31
C SER A 13 -1.79 15.91 15.18
N PRO A 14 -2.57 16.28 16.26
CA PRO A 14 -2.21 16.62 17.66
C PRO A 14 -3.04 15.88 18.75
N ALA A 15 -2.72 15.81 20.04
CA ALA A 15 -1.99 16.69 20.97
C ALA A 15 -1.19 15.88 22.02
N VAL A 16 -0.26 16.55 22.71
CA VAL A 16 0.74 15.96 23.61
C VAL A 16 0.35 16.12 25.09
N PRO A 17 0.32 15.04 25.89
CA PRO A 17 0.64 15.11 27.31
C PRO A 17 2.13 14.73 27.53
N LYS A 18 2.82 15.54 28.32
CA LYS A 18 4.24 15.41 28.67
C LYS A 18 4.51 14.07 29.37
N GLY A 19 5.50 13.30 28.89
CA GLY A 19 6.07 12.17 29.64
C GLY A 19 6.38 10.86 28.89
N LYS A 20 6.09 10.70 27.60
CA LYS A 20 6.36 9.43 26.88
C LYS A 20 7.50 9.57 25.87
N GLY A 21 8.63 8.91 26.15
CA GLY A 21 9.79 8.75 25.26
C GLY A 21 9.50 7.89 24.02
N LYS A 22 10.55 7.38 23.36
CA LYS A 22 10.50 6.69 22.04
C LYS A 22 9.57 5.46 21.95
N TRP A 23 9.08 4.92 23.08
CA TRP A 23 8.26 3.70 23.20
C TRP A 23 6.77 3.98 23.45
N LYS A 24 6.17 4.91 22.70
CA LYS A 24 4.75 5.30 22.84
C LYS A 24 3.73 4.16 22.68
N VAL A 25 4.15 3.03 22.12
CA VAL A 25 3.32 1.83 21.90
C VAL A 25 3.00 1.08 23.20
N LEU A 26 3.82 1.22 24.24
CA LEU A 26 3.62 0.54 25.52
C LEU A 26 2.79 1.40 26.48
N GLN A 27 1.76 0.79 27.06
CA GLN A 27 1.00 1.30 28.19
C GLN A 27 1.70 0.96 29.51
N SER A 28 1.50 1.77 30.55
CA SER A 28 2.09 1.56 31.89
C SER A 28 3.59 1.20 31.85
N SER A 29 4.36 1.89 31.02
CA SER A 29 5.75 1.53 30.73
C SER A 29 6.76 2.18 31.65
N ARG A 30 7.87 1.46 31.90
CA ARG A 30 9.07 1.96 32.57
C ARG A 30 10.31 1.76 31.69
N ARG A 31 11.27 2.65 31.83
CA ARG A 31 12.56 2.55 31.14
C ARG A 31 13.42 1.48 31.82
N LEU A 32 14.14 0.69 31.03
CA LEU A 32 15.10 -0.30 31.50
C LEU A 32 16.53 0.28 31.46
N SER A 33 17.37 -0.15 32.40
CA SER A 33 18.81 0.11 32.30
C SER A 33 19.47 -0.83 31.27
N LYS A 34 20.66 -0.47 30.77
CA LYS A 34 21.29 -1.17 29.64
C LYS A 34 21.62 -2.65 29.92
N ASP A 35 21.74 -3.02 31.18
CA ASP A 35 22.14 -4.37 31.60
C ASP A 35 20.98 -5.16 32.23
N GLU A 36 19.79 -4.56 32.30
CA GLU A 36 18.64 -5.16 32.99
C GLU A 36 17.99 -6.27 32.18
N MET A 37 17.92 -6.11 30.85
CA MET A 37 17.35 -7.11 29.97
C MET A 37 18.07 -7.16 28.62
N ILE A 38 18.75 -8.27 28.40
CA ILE A 38 19.49 -8.59 27.18
C ILE A 38 18.85 -9.81 26.52
N LEU A 39 18.39 -9.65 25.29
CA LEU A 39 17.83 -10.71 24.47
C LEU A 39 18.91 -11.24 23.52
N ARG A 40 18.96 -12.56 23.37
CA ARG A 40 19.82 -13.20 22.36
C ARG A 40 18.97 -13.59 21.14
N LEU A 41 19.38 -13.10 19.97
CA LEU A 41 18.75 -13.41 18.70
C LEU A 41 19.25 -14.76 18.15
N GLY A 42 18.55 -15.30 17.15
CA GLY A 42 18.89 -16.59 16.54
C GLY A 42 20.24 -16.62 15.79
N ASP A 43 20.78 -15.45 15.45
CA ASP A 43 22.14 -15.27 14.90
C ASP A 43 23.22 -15.18 16.01
N GLY A 44 22.84 -15.34 17.28
CA GLY A 44 23.73 -15.21 18.44
C GLY A 44 23.95 -13.78 18.91
N LYS A 45 23.42 -12.77 18.21
CA LYS A 45 23.60 -11.35 18.57
C LYS A 45 22.81 -11.00 19.83
N ALA A 46 23.46 -10.29 20.76
CA ALA A 46 22.81 -9.71 21.92
C ALA A 46 22.18 -8.36 21.57
N VAL A 47 20.92 -8.15 21.98
CA VAL A 47 20.19 -6.89 21.84
C VAL A 47 19.58 -6.48 23.18
N VAL A 48 19.66 -5.19 23.49
CA VAL A 48 19.22 -4.64 24.77
C VAL A 48 17.78 -4.13 24.63
N ALA A 49 16.93 -4.45 25.60
CA ALA A 49 15.60 -3.83 25.69
C ALA A 49 15.71 -2.47 26.38
N GLU A 50 15.09 -1.44 25.79
CA GLU A 50 15.14 -0.07 26.33
C GLU A 50 14.01 0.24 27.32
N ALA A 51 12.89 -0.48 27.23
CA ALA A 51 11.73 -0.29 28.09
C ALA A 51 10.94 -1.59 28.23
N VAL A 52 10.18 -1.69 29.32
CA VAL A 52 9.17 -2.74 29.55
C VAL A 52 7.84 -2.09 29.88
N GLY A 53 6.74 -2.72 29.48
CA GLY A 53 5.39 -2.26 29.81
C GLY A 53 4.33 -3.22 29.32
N SER A 54 3.08 -2.78 29.33
CA SER A 54 1.95 -3.57 28.85
C SER A 54 1.56 -3.16 27.43
N LEU A 55 1.11 -4.13 26.64
CA LEU A 55 0.62 -3.92 25.28
C LEU A 55 -0.76 -4.54 25.12
N SER A 56 -1.78 -3.70 24.95
CA SER A 56 -3.12 -4.16 24.58
C SER A 56 -3.21 -4.38 23.08
N LEU A 57 -3.43 -5.63 22.68
CA LEU A 57 -3.77 -5.98 21.31
C LEU A 57 -5.29 -6.01 21.17
N VAL A 58 -5.81 -5.16 20.29
CA VAL A 58 -7.21 -5.25 19.87
C VAL A 58 -7.30 -6.25 18.73
N VAL A 59 -8.06 -7.31 18.97
CA VAL A 59 -8.36 -8.38 18.04
C VAL A 59 -9.87 -8.29 17.76
N SER A 60 -10.27 -8.32 16.49
CA SER A 60 -11.65 -8.24 15.96
C SER A 60 -12.78 -7.81 16.92
N ASN A 61 -13.42 -6.68 16.62
CA ASN A 61 -14.67 -6.17 17.23
C ASN A 61 -14.89 -6.56 18.71
N HIS A 62 -14.01 -6.06 19.58
CA HIS A 62 -14.13 -5.97 21.06
C HIS A 62 -13.30 -6.94 21.91
N ILE A 63 -12.50 -7.84 21.33
CA ILE A 63 -11.56 -8.65 22.13
C ILE A 63 -10.27 -7.86 22.35
N ARG A 64 -9.90 -7.66 23.62
CA ARG A 64 -8.64 -7.04 24.02
C ARG A 64 -7.77 -8.09 24.70
N ILE A 65 -6.59 -8.31 24.16
CA ILE A 65 -5.56 -9.16 24.77
C ILE A 65 -4.52 -8.23 25.39
N ASP A 66 -4.47 -8.19 26.72
CA ASP A 66 -3.53 -7.36 27.44
C ASP A 66 -2.26 -8.17 27.73
N LEU A 67 -1.24 -7.94 26.91
CA LEU A 67 0.07 -8.56 27.10
C LEU A 67 0.87 -7.78 28.14
N LYS A 68 1.27 -8.46 29.21
CA LYS A 68 2.17 -7.91 30.23
C LYS A 68 3.64 -8.17 29.85
N ASP A 69 4.54 -7.46 30.50
CA ASP A 69 6.00 -7.64 30.34
C ASP A 69 6.49 -7.62 28.88
N CYS A 70 5.96 -6.68 28.11
CA CYS A 70 6.37 -6.43 26.72
C CYS A 70 7.62 -5.56 26.70
N TYR A 71 8.67 -6.06 26.05
CA TYR A 71 9.95 -5.38 25.94
C TYR A 71 10.04 -4.58 24.63
N PHE A 72 10.48 -3.34 24.73
CA PHE A 72 10.74 -2.48 23.57
C PHE A 72 12.19 -2.62 23.15
N VAL A 73 12.41 -3.08 21.92
CA VAL A 73 13.75 -3.35 21.37
C VAL A 73 13.85 -2.65 20.01
N PRO A 74 14.40 -1.43 19.94
CA PRO A 74 14.40 -0.65 18.70
C PRO A 74 15.22 -1.29 17.57
N SER A 75 16.19 -2.15 17.88
CA SER A 75 17.01 -2.84 16.90
C SER A 75 16.31 -4.00 16.19
N MET A 76 15.13 -4.42 16.68
CA MET A 76 14.34 -5.47 16.03
C MET A 76 13.41 -4.87 14.96
N VAL A 77 13.26 -5.59 13.86
CA VAL A 77 12.43 -5.15 12.72
C VAL A 77 11.00 -5.71 12.81
N LYS A 78 10.85 -6.91 13.36
CA LYS A 78 9.56 -7.60 13.51
C LYS A 78 9.12 -7.62 14.98
N LYS A 79 7.80 -7.52 15.18
CA LYS A 79 7.16 -7.75 16.46
C LYS A 79 6.92 -9.24 16.63
N ILE A 80 7.26 -9.78 17.79
CA ILE A 80 7.12 -11.21 18.08
C ILE A 80 6.34 -11.36 19.37
N ILE A 81 5.38 -12.28 19.38
CA ILE A 81 4.62 -12.66 20.55
C ILE A 81 5.02 -14.09 20.91
N SER A 82 5.33 -14.27 22.18
CA SER A 82 5.74 -15.57 22.72
C SER A 82 4.51 -16.44 23.00
N ILE A 83 4.49 -17.67 22.48
CA ILE A 83 3.41 -18.65 22.74
C ILE A 83 3.27 -18.94 24.24
N PRO A 84 4.34 -19.21 25.01
CA PRO A 84 4.22 -19.42 26.47
C PRO A 84 3.57 -18.26 27.23
N MET A 85 3.64 -17.03 26.71
CA MET A 85 2.99 -15.88 27.34
C MET A 85 1.47 -15.94 27.14
N LEU A 86 1.04 -16.29 25.93
CA LEU A 86 -0.37 -16.48 25.63
C LEU A 86 -0.92 -17.71 26.39
N ASP A 87 -0.13 -18.77 26.51
CA ASP A 87 -0.48 -19.97 27.28
C ASP A 87 -0.74 -19.65 28.76
N SER A 88 0.14 -18.86 29.39
CA SER A 88 -0.05 -18.43 30.78
C SER A 88 -1.28 -17.54 31.01
N GLU A 89 -1.76 -16.88 29.96
CA GLU A 89 -2.99 -16.09 29.99
C GLU A 89 -4.23 -16.94 29.63
N GLY A 90 -4.08 -18.26 29.45
CA GLY A 90 -5.19 -19.20 29.24
C GLY A 90 -5.60 -19.43 27.79
N PHE A 91 -4.80 -18.98 26.81
CA PHE A 91 -5.05 -19.27 25.41
C PHE A 91 -4.68 -20.71 25.07
N LYS A 92 -5.62 -21.44 24.48
CA LYS A 92 -5.40 -22.74 23.86
C LYS A 92 -4.96 -22.54 22.41
N PHE A 93 -4.12 -23.42 21.88
CA PHE A 93 -3.63 -23.30 20.50
C PHE A 93 -3.95 -24.55 19.69
N LEU A 94 -4.42 -24.34 18.47
CA LEU A 94 -4.64 -25.40 17.48
C LEU A 94 -3.87 -25.03 16.20
N ILE A 95 -3.05 -25.97 15.71
CA ILE A 95 -2.34 -25.81 14.44
C ILE A 95 -2.95 -26.79 13.44
N ASN A 96 -3.42 -26.28 12.29
CA ASN A 96 -4.02 -27.11 11.26
C ASN A 96 -3.74 -26.52 9.88
N LYS A 97 -3.28 -27.33 8.92
CA LYS A 97 -3.07 -26.95 7.50
C LYS A 97 -2.39 -25.58 7.33
N SER A 98 -1.26 -25.38 8.00
CA SER A 98 -0.47 -24.13 7.96
C SER A 98 -1.15 -22.90 8.60
N CYS A 99 -2.26 -23.09 9.28
CA CYS A 99 -2.93 -22.08 10.10
C CYS A 99 -2.69 -22.35 11.59
N PHE A 100 -2.56 -21.27 12.35
CA PHE A 100 -2.54 -21.23 13.81
C PHE A 100 -3.85 -20.61 14.27
N TYR A 101 -4.50 -21.25 15.22
CA TYR A 101 -5.72 -20.76 15.86
C TYR A 101 -5.45 -20.61 17.35
N SER A 102 -5.75 -19.45 17.93
CA SER A 102 -5.84 -19.33 19.38
C SER A 102 -7.30 -19.35 19.81
N ILE A 103 -7.61 -20.20 20.77
CA ILE A 103 -8.92 -20.32 21.38
C ILE A 103 -8.80 -19.80 22.81
N PHE A 104 -9.69 -18.92 23.21
CA PHE A 104 -9.80 -18.38 24.57
C PHE A 104 -11.28 -18.35 24.89
N ASP A 105 -11.68 -18.71 26.11
CA ASP A 105 -13.11 -18.78 26.51
C ASP A 105 -14.01 -19.52 25.48
N ASP A 106 -13.47 -20.62 24.92
CA ASP A 106 -14.07 -21.48 23.89
C ASP A 106 -14.48 -20.81 22.55
N MET A 107 -13.95 -19.63 22.26
CA MET A 107 -14.11 -18.92 20.97
C MET A 107 -12.76 -18.78 20.24
N HIS A 108 -12.77 -18.74 18.90
CA HIS A 108 -11.54 -18.52 18.12
C HIS A 108 -11.24 -17.03 18.07
N HIS A 109 -10.13 -16.62 18.70
CA HIS A 109 -9.78 -15.21 18.81
C HIS A 109 -8.70 -14.80 17.81
N LEU A 110 -7.69 -15.63 17.56
CA LEU A 110 -6.59 -15.28 16.65
C LEU A 110 -6.45 -16.30 15.53
N LEU A 111 -6.29 -15.81 14.30
CA LEU A 111 -5.82 -16.58 13.16
C LEU A 111 -4.39 -16.14 12.82
N GLY A 112 -3.47 -17.10 12.79
CA GLY A 112 -2.13 -16.93 12.26
C GLY A 112 -1.94 -17.75 11.00
N ILE A 113 -1.28 -17.19 9.98
CA ILE A 113 -0.94 -17.93 8.76
C ILE A 113 0.57 -18.14 8.72
N LEU A 114 1.01 -19.36 8.45
CA LEU A 114 2.42 -19.68 8.31
C LEU A 114 2.98 -19.03 7.04
N VAL A 115 3.93 -18.11 7.22
CA VAL A 115 4.65 -17.45 6.13
C VAL A 115 6.13 -17.40 6.52
N ASN A 116 6.99 -18.01 5.70
CA ASN A 116 8.44 -18.03 5.90
C ASN A 116 8.87 -18.49 7.30
N GLY A 117 8.24 -19.56 7.80
CA GLY A 117 8.56 -20.16 9.10
C GLY A 117 8.02 -19.42 10.33
N LEU A 118 7.24 -18.35 10.15
CA LEU A 118 6.58 -17.62 11.24
C LEU A 118 5.07 -17.60 11.03
N TYR A 119 4.31 -17.75 12.10
CA TYR A 119 2.87 -17.48 12.08
C TYR A 119 2.64 -15.98 12.15
N ILE A 120 2.16 -15.40 11.04
CA ILE A 120 1.77 -14.00 10.98
C ILE A 120 0.33 -13.92 11.47
N LEU A 121 0.13 -13.30 12.63
CA LEU A 121 -1.21 -13.01 13.14
C LEU A 121 -1.91 -12.06 12.18
N GLN A 122 -3.04 -12.49 11.63
CA GLN A 122 -3.91 -11.61 10.91
C GLN A 122 -4.64 -10.73 11.92
N GLN A 123 -4.24 -9.46 11.98
CA GLN A 123 -5.07 -8.38 12.53
C GLN A 123 -6.20 -8.07 11.55
N SER A 124 -6.97 -9.08 11.16
CA SER A 124 -8.22 -8.90 10.48
C SER A 124 -9.31 -8.81 11.56
N ASN A 125 -10.32 -7.99 11.28
CA ASN A 125 -11.61 -8.12 11.94
C ASN A 125 -12.16 -9.50 11.59
N LEU A 126 -11.68 -10.56 12.27
CA LEU A 126 -12.14 -11.93 12.10
C LEU A 126 -13.62 -11.96 12.44
N ILE A 127 -14.38 -11.95 11.35
CA ILE A 127 -15.78 -12.29 11.26
C ILE A 127 -15.88 -13.74 11.77
N MET A 128 -16.21 -13.90 13.05
CA MET A 128 -16.75 -15.17 13.54
C MET A 128 -18.25 -15.16 13.28
N THR A 129 -18.65 -15.97 12.29
CA THR A 129 -19.87 -16.78 12.28
C THR A 129 -21.08 -16.23 13.03
N ALA A 130 -21.81 -15.35 12.38
CA ALA A 130 -23.27 -15.34 12.45
C ALA A 130 -23.77 -14.83 11.10
N GLN A 131 -24.81 -15.45 10.57
CA GLN A 131 -25.47 -15.06 9.34
C GLN A 131 -26.07 -13.65 9.45
N HIS A 132 -25.24 -12.62 9.37
CA HIS A 132 -25.67 -11.25 9.17
C HIS A 132 -24.73 -10.60 8.17
N LYS A 133 -25.24 -10.51 6.94
CA LYS A 133 -24.72 -9.76 5.81
C LYS A 133 -24.54 -8.29 6.24
N ARG A 134 -23.42 -7.94 6.89
CA ARG A 134 -23.05 -6.53 7.10
C ARG A 134 -22.30 -6.08 5.86
N LYS A 135 -22.81 -5.02 5.22
CA LYS A 135 -22.14 -4.32 4.12
C LYS A 135 -20.71 -4.03 4.55
N VAL A 136 -19.75 -4.68 3.89
CA VAL A 136 -18.41 -4.10 3.72
C VAL A 136 -18.63 -2.70 3.17
N ASP A 137 -17.85 -1.72 3.61
CA ASP A 137 -17.89 -0.42 2.95
C ASP A 137 -17.31 -0.63 1.54
N ASN A 138 -18.20 -0.95 0.61
CA ASN A 138 -17.88 -1.56 -0.69
C ASN A 138 -16.97 -0.65 -1.54
N HIS A 139 -16.83 0.61 -1.16
CA HIS A 139 -15.96 1.59 -1.77
C HIS A 139 -14.47 1.19 -1.73
N GLU A 140 -13.98 0.64 -0.61
CA GLU A 140 -12.56 0.29 -0.46
C GLU A 140 -12.15 -0.86 -1.40
N ASN A 141 -13.05 -1.82 -1.63
CA ASN A 141 -12.79 -2.96 -2.51
C ASN A 141 -12.61 -2.51 -3.97
N ALA A 142 -13.50 -1.64 -4.48
CA ALA A 142 -13.41 -1.13 -5.84
C ALA A 142 -12.13 -0.31 -6.08
N GLN A 143 -11.70 0.51 -5.12
CA GLN A 143 -10.45 1.28 -5.22
C GLN A 143 -9.22 0.40 -5.30
N ILE A 144 -9.15 -0.64 -4.47
CA ILE A 144 -8.02 -1.58 -4.44
C ILE A 144 -7.92 -2.32 -5.77
N TRP A 145 -9.04 -2.79 -6.31
CA TRP A 145 -9.07 -3.43 -7.62
C TRP A 145 -8.70 -2.49 -8.76
N HIS A 146 -9.18 -1.25 -8.73
CA HIS A 146 -8.78 -0.23 -9.70
C HIS A 146 -7.25 -0.02 -9.72
N ALA A 147 -6.60 0.04 -8.56
CA ALA A 147 -5.14 0.16 -8.47
C ALA A 147 -4.41 -1.11 -8.96
N ARG A 148 -4.86 -2.30 -8.53
CA ARG A 148 -4.26 -3.59 -8.92
C ARG A 148 -4.32 -3.86 -10.42
N LEU A 149 -5.40 -3.43 -11.08
CA LEU A 149 -5.59 -3.60 -12.51
C LEU A 149 -4.91 -2.48 -13.34
N GLY A 150 -4.03 -1.70 -12.73
CA GLY A 150 -3.26 -0.68 -13.44
C GLY A 150 -4.08 0.56 -13.81
N HIS A 151 -4.96 1.02 -12.91
CA HIS A 151 -5.71 2.26 -13.08
C HIS A 151 -6.62 2.30 -14.33
N ILE A 152 -7.14 1.12 -14.73
CA ILE A 152 -8.12 1.00 -15.81
C ILE A 152 -9.43 1.74 -15.50
N SER A 153 -10.17 2.11 -16.55
CA SER A 153 -11.43 2.85 -16.40
C SER A 153 -12.48 2.04 -15.64
N LYS A 154 -13.39 2.75 -14.94
CA LYS A 154 -14.54 2.17 -14.25
C LYS A 154 -15.37 1.27 -15.18
N ASP A 155 -15.56 1.66 -16.44
CA ASP A 155 -16.29 0.86 -17.42
C ASP A 155 -15.56 -0.43 -17.81
N ARG A 156 -14.22 -0.41 -17.86
CA ARG A 156 -13.45 -1.63 -18.09
C ARG A 156 -13.53 -2.58 -16.90
N ILE A 157 -13.51 -2.06 -15.67
CA ILE A 157 -13.75 -2.86 -14.47
C ILE A 157 -15.18 -3.44 -14.50
N ARG A 158 -16.17 -2.65 -14.90
CA ARG A 158 -17.58 -3.11 -15.03
C ARG A 158 -17.69 -4.32 -15.95
N ARG A 159 -17.05 -4.29 -17.13
CA ARG A 159 -17.03 -5.44 -18.05
C ARG A 159 -16.42 -6.70 -17.44
N LEU A 160 -15.39 -6.56 -16.59
CA LEU A 160 -14.78 -7.70 -15.91
C LEU A 160 -15.73 -8.30 -14.86
N VAL A 161 -16.48 -7.45 -14.15
CA VAL A 161 -17.53 -7.88 -13.22
C VAL A 161 -18.67 -8.56 -13.96
N ASP A 162 -19.15 -7.97 -15.07
CA ASP A 162 -20.24 -8.53 -15.88
C ASP A 162 -19.85 -9.89 -16.50
N SER A 163 -18.57 -10.06 -16.87
CA SER A 163 -18.02 -11.32 -17.37
C SER A 163 -17.79 -12.39 -16.28
N LYS A 164 -18.09 -12.07 -15.01
CA LYS A 164 -17.80 -12.91 -13.83
C LYS A 164 -16.32 -13.28 -13.65
N SER A 165 -15.41 -12.52 -14.26
CA SER A 165 -13.95 -12.70 -14.08
C SER A 165 -13.47 -12.09 -12.76
N LEU A 166 -14.23 -11.16 -12.19
CA LEU A 166 -13.94 -10.48 -10.92
C LEU A 166 -15.23 -10.22 -10.16
N GLU A 167 -15.22 -10.48 -8.86
CA GLU A 167 -16.32 -10.11 -7.96
C GLU A 167 -15.92 -8.86 -7.18
N ILE A 168 -16.48 -7.71 -7.59
CA ILE A 168 -16.19 -6.41 -7.00
C ILE A 168 -17.51 -5.76 -6.59
N ASP A 169 -17.70 -5.63 -5.28
CA ASP A 169 -18.77 -4.80 -4.75
C ASP A 169 -18.39 -3.31 -4.78
N GLY A 170 -19.38 -2.42 -4.93
CA GLY A 170 -19.18 -0.98 -4.74
C GLY A 170 -18.55 -0.22 -5.90
N LEU A 171 -18.47 -0.82 -7.10
CA LEU A 171 -17.95 -0.14 -8.30
C LEU A 171 -18.65 1.20 -8.58
N ASN A 172 -19.94 1.30 -8.27
CA ASN A 172 -20.71 2.54 -8.43
C ASN A 172 -20.16 3.68 -7.55
N HIS A 173 -19.56 3.36 -6.42
CA HIS A 173 -18.97 4.28 -5.46
C HIS A 173 -17.45 4.46 -5.65
N LEU A 174 -16.84 3.94 -6.74
CA LEU A 174 -15.42 4.19 -6.99
C LEU A 174 -15.14 5.70 -7.01
N PRO A 175 -14.32 6.22 -6.09
CA PRO A 175 -14.03 7.64 -6.00
C PRO A 175 -13.06 8.05 -7.10
N THR A 176 -12.97 9.36 -7.28
CA THR A 176 -12.01 9.96 -8.20
C THR A 176 -10.57 9.62 -7.79
N CYS A 177 -9.85 8.95 -8.69
CA CYS A 177 -8.46 8.58 -8.48
C CYS A 177 -7.53 9.73 -8.92
N GLU A 178 -6.78 10.31 -7.98
CA GLU A 178 -5.89 11.45 -8.24
C GLU A 178 -4.77 11.12 -9.24
N SER A 179 -4.18 9.91 -9.16
CA SER A 179 -3.15 9.47 -10.11
C SER A 179 -3.71 9.32 -11.53
N CYS A 180 -4.96 8.82 -11.67
CA CYS A 180 -5.65 8.81 -12.96
C CYS A 180 -5.88 10.21 -13.51
N LEU A 181 -6.33 11.15 -12.68
CA LEU A 181 -6.55 12.53 -13.11
C LEU A 181 -5.26 13.13 -13.66
N LYS A 182 -4.16 13.02 -12.91
CA LYS A 182 -2.85 13.55 -13.33
C LYS A 182 -2.33 12.87 -14.59
N GLY A 183 -2.47 11.56 -14.71
CA GLY A 183 -1.96 10.79 -15.85
C GLY A 183 -2.83 10.87 -17.12
N LYS A 184 -4.13 11.16 -16.98
CA LYS A 184 -5.08 11.24 -18.10
C LYS A 184 -5.55 12.66 -18.38
N MET A 185 -4.97 13.67 -17.74
CA MET A 185 -5.35 15.06 -17.96
C MET A 185 -5.03 15.43 -19.42
N PRO A 186 -6.04 15.67 -20.27
CA PRO A 186 -5.77 16.13 -21.63
C PRO A 186 -5.23 17.56 -21.57
N LYS A 187 -4.34 17.90 -22.50
CA LYS A 187 -4.00 19.30 -22.74
C LYS A 187 -5.29 20.02 -23.16
N LYS A 188 -5.49 21.25 -22.69
CA LYS A 188 -6.62 22.06 -23.16
C LYS A 188 -6.56 22.13 -24.70
N PRO A 189 -7.72 22.12 -25.40
CA PRO A 189 -7.75 22.34 -26.83
C PRO A 189 -6.94 23.59 -27.18
N PHE A 190 -6.13 23.51 -28.22
CA PHE A 190 -5.47 24.69 -28.76
C PHE A 190 -6.56 25.55 -29.42
N VAL A 191 -6.89 26.70 -28.82
CA VAL A 191 -7.94 27.63 -29.31
C VAL A 191 -7.36 28.62 -30.35
N GLY A 192 -6.20 28.32 -30.93
CA GLY A 192 -5.66 29.11 -32.02
C GLY A 192 -6.26 28.64 -33.34
N GLN A 193 -7.08 29.47 -34.00
CA GLN A 193 -7.18 29.39 -35.45
C GLN A 193 -5.82 29.85 -35.99
N SER A 194 -5.09 28.95 -36.64
CA SER A 194 -4.00 29.39 -37.51
C SER A 194 -4.64 30.13 -38.68
N ALA A 195 -4.16 31.33 -38.99
CA ALA A 195 -4.58 32.02 -40.20
C ALA A 195 -4.19 31.15 -41.40
N ILE A 196 -5.15 30.92 -42.30
CA ILE A 196 -4.90 30.27 -43.59
C ILE A 196 -4.48 31.39 -44.55
N ALA A 197 -3.44 31.14 -45.33
CA ALA A 197 -2.94 32.10 -46.31
C ALA A 197 -3.93 32.26 -47.48
N ASN A 198 -4.17 33.50 -47.91
CA ASN A 198 -5.14 33.82 -48.97
C ASN A 198 -4.48 33.94 -50.35
N GLY A 199 -3.15 34.01 -50.40
CA GLY A 199 -2.35 34.12 -51.61
C GLY A 199 -1.18 33.14 -51.62
N LEU A 200 -0.67 32.88 -52.83
CA LEU A 200 0.51 32.03 -53.04
C LEU A 200 1.74 32.59 -52.33
N LEU A 201 2.46 31.72 -51.62
CA LEU A 201 3.71 32.03 -50.90
C LEU A 201 3.57 33.08 -49.79
N GLU A 202 2.34 33.41 -49.35
CA GLU A 202 2.10 34.29 -48.19
C GLU A 202 2.54 33.65 -46.87
N LEU A 203 2.41 32.33 -46.76
CA LEU A 203 2.85 31.53 -45.61
C LEU A 203 3.41 30.20 -46.11
N VAL A 204 4.66 29.92 -45.74
CA VAL A 204 5.35 28.65 -46.05
C VAL A 204 5.73 27.96 -44.75
N HIS A 205 5.23 26.75 -44.56
CA HIS A 205 5.62 25.88 -43.45
C HIS A 205 6.89 25.12 -43.82
N THR A 206 7.90 25.20 -42.96
CA THR A 206 9.17 24.49 -43.18
C THR A 206 9.49 23.58 -42.01
N ASP A 207 9.90 22.35 -42.29
CA ASP A 207 10.36 21.42 -41.28
C ASP A 207 11.66 20.72 -41.73
N VAL A 208 12.53 20.40 -40.77
CA VAL A 208 13.79 19.69 -41.04
C VAL A 208 13.70 18.32 -40.40
N CYS A 209 13.82 17.28 -41.21
CA CYS A 209 13.86 15.91 -40.73
C CYS A 209 15.31 15.42 -40.71
N GLY A 210 15.80 15.03 -39.53
CA GLY A 210 17.06 14.31 -39.38
C GLY A 210 17.69 14.43 -37.99
N PRO A 211 18.83 13.77 -37.75
CA PRO A 211 19.56 12.91 -38.69
C PRO A 211 18.86 11.56 -38.93
N LEU A 212 18.76 11.16 -40.20
CA LEU A 212 18.26 9.84 -40.59
C LEU A 212 19.32 8.77 -40.28
N SER A 213 18.87 7.61 -39.81
CA SER A 213 19.75 6.47 -39.46
C SER A 213 20.45 5.87 -40.68
N ILE A 214 19.87 6.02 -41.87
CA ILE A 214 20.45 5.57 -43.14
C ILE A 214 20.58 6.82 -44.04
N PRO A 215 21.80 7.18 -44.49
CA PRO A 215 21.99 8.31 -45.40
C PRO A 215 21.30 8.09 -46.75
N ALA A 216 20.80 9.17 -47.33
CA ALA A 216 20.26 9.18 -48.68
C ALA A 216 21.38 8.97 -49.73
N ARG A 217 20.98 8.71 -50.98
CA ARG A 217 21.92 8.69 -52.11
C ARG A 217 22.60 10.06 -52.21
N GLY A 218 23.92 10.10 -52.03
CA GLY A 218 24.71 11.33 -51.93
C GLY A 218 25.26 11.64 -50.53
N GLY A 219 24.96 10.80 -49.51
CA GLY A 219 25.54 10.93 -48.18
C GLY A 219 24.82 11.93 -47.26
N PHE A 220 23.70 12.49 -47.69
CA PHE A 220 22.89 13.41 -46.89
C PHE A 220 22.12 12.66 -45.80
N SER A 221 22.07 13.22 -44.60
CA SER A 221 21.36 12.64 -43.44
C SER A 221 20.15 13.48 -43.01
N TYR A 222 19.87 14.58 -43.72
CA TYR A 222 18.78 15.50 -43.43
C TYR A 222 18.06 15.85 -44.73
N PHE A 223 16.77 16.14 -44.64
CA PHE A 223 16.04 16.84 -45.69
C PHE A 223 15.20 17.95 -45.06
N ILE A 224 14.87 18.96 -45.85
CA ILE A 224 14.04 20.09 -45.45
C ILE A 224 12.80 20.10 -46.33
N THR A 225 11.63 20.32 -45.74
CA THR A 225 10.39 20.49 -46.50
C THR A 225 10.00 21.96 -46.53
N PHE A 226 9.42 22.38 -47.65
CA PHE A 226 8.76 23.67 -47.80
C PHE A 226 7.35 23.42 -48.31
N ILE A 227 6.34 23.80 -47.55
CA ILE A 227 4.93 23.58 -47.89
C ILE A 227 4.25 24.94 -47.93
N ASP A 228 3.75 25.32 -49.10
CA ASP A 228 2.94 26.53 -49.24
C ASP A 228 1.54 26.31 -48.63
N ASP A 229 1.13 27.18 -47.72
CA ASP A 229 -0.12 27.05 -46.96
C ASP A 229 -1.37 27.26 -47.84
N HIS A 230 -1.28 28.09 -48.89
CA HIS A 230 -2.39 28.39 -49.78
C HIS A 230 -2.65 27.29 -50.82
N SER A 231 -1.61 26.85 -51.54
CA SER A 231 -1.71 25.87 -52.62
C SER A 231 -1.50 24.42 -52.18
N TRP A 232 -0.99 24.21 -50.97
CA TRP A 232 -0.59 22.90 -50.43
C TRP A 232 0.51 22.22 -51.25
N TYR A 233 1.21 22.98 -52.10
CA TYR A 233 2.34 22.46 -52.87
C TYR A 233 3.57 22.29 -51.97
N GLY A 234 4.16 21.10 -52.01
CA GLY A 234 5.31 20.73 -51.19
C GLY A 234 6.59 20.56 -52.01
N TYR A 235 7.69 21.08 -51.51
CA TYR A 235 9.06 20.84 -52.00
C TYR A 235 9.89 20.16 -50.91
N VAL A 236 10.77 19.25 -51.30
CA VAL A 236 11.67 18.48 -50.43
C VAL A 236 13.09 18.53 -50.99
#